data_AF-A0A0C9Z0Y7-F1
#
_entry.id   AF-A0A0C9Z0Y7-F1
#
_cell.length_a   1.000
_cell.length_b   1.000
_cell.length_c   1.000
_cell.angle_alpha   90.00
_cell.angle_beta   90.00
_cell.angle_gamma   90.00
#
_symmetry.space_group_name_H-M   'P 1'
#
loop_
_entity.id
_entity.type
_entity.pdbx_description
1 polymer ?
#
loop_
_entity_poly.entity_id
_entity_poly.type
_entity_poly.pdbx_seq_one_letter_code
_entity_poly.pdbx_strand_id
1 'polypeptide(L)' 'MGTAIALLSLFTTTIQDNREAYHTSILSGQGWVDELLNGHPQHIRSELSIHKHIFLRLISIL' A
#
# COMPACT_ATOMS: atom_id res chain seq x y z
N MET A 1 -5.42 -30.85 -16.00
CA MET A 1 -4.47 -29.92 -15.35
C MET A 1 -5.08 -28.59 -14.91
N GLY A 2 -6.40 -28.36 -15.02
CA GLY A 2 -7.02 -27.06 -14.65
C GLY A 2 -7.72 -27.04 -13.29
N THR A 3 -8.09 -28.20 -12.73
CA THR A 3 -8.89 -28.28 -11.50
C THR A 3 -8.08 -28.03 -10.24
N ALA A 4 -6.83 -28.51 -10.19
CA ALA A 4 -5.93 -28.28 -9.05
C ALA A 4 -5.58 -26.79 -8.89
N ILE A 5 -5.42 -26.06 -10.01
CA ILE A 5 -5.14 -24.62 -10.01
C ILE A 5 -6.36 -23.85 -9.50
N ALA A 6 -7.56 -24.19 -9.97
CA ALA A 6 -8.80 -23.55 -9.51
C ALA A 6 -9.06 -23.78 -8.01
N LEU A 7 -8.78 -24.98 -7.51
CA LEU A 7 -8.90 -25.30 -6.08
C LEU A 7 -7.87 -24.55 -5.25
N LEU A 8 -6.62 -24.43 -5.72
CA LEU A 8 -5.57 -23.67 -5.04
C LEU A 8 -5.93 -22.18 -4.95
N SER A 9 -6.42 -21.58 -6.04
CA SER A 9 -6.88 -20.18 -6.07
C SER A 9 -8.07 -19.92 -5.13
N LEU A 10 -9.00 -20.88 -5.03
CA LEU A 10 -10.13 -20.79 -4.11
C LEU A 10 -9.63 -20.87 -2.66
N PHE A 11 -8.71 -21.81 -2.38
CA PHE A 11 -8.10 -21.99 -1.05
C PHE A 11 -7.33 -20.74 -0.60
N THR A 12 -6.51 -20.15 -1.48
CA THR A 12 -5.75 -18.93 -1.17
C THR A 12 -6.68 -17.76 -0.88
N THR A 13 -7.81 -17.65 -1.60
CA THR A 13 -8.79 -16.58 -1.37
C THR A 13 -9.53 -16.77 -0.04
N THR A 14 -9.83 -18.02 0.35
CA THR A 14 -10.50 -18.32 1.63
C THR A 14 -9.61 -18.17 2.86
N ILE A 15 -8.27 -18.14 2.67
CA ILE A 15 -7.27 -17.88 3.72
C ILE A 15 -6.78 -16.42 3.66
N GLN A 16 -7.44 -15.56 2.86
CA GLN A 16 -7.22 -14.12 2.94
C GLN A 16 -7.87 -13.63 4.24
N ASP A 17 -7.05 -13.62 5.29
CA ASP A 17 -7.29 -12.93 6.56
C ASP A 17 -7.94 -11.56 6.26
N ASN A 18 -9.07 -11.28 6.92
CA ASN A 18 -9.84 -10.04 6.80
C ASN A 18 -9.10 -8.83 7.43
N ARG A 19 -7.77 -8.87 7.48
CA ARG A 19 -6.94 -7.68 7.54
C ARG A 19 -6.93 -7.14 6.13
N GLU A 20 -7.57 -6.00 5.92
CA GLU A 20 -7.29 -5.21 4.72
C GLU A 20 -5.77 -5.19 4.51
N ALA A 21 -5.31 -5.56 3.31
CA ALA A 21 -3.90 -5.56 3.01
C ALA A 21 -3.38 -4.14 3.20
N TYR A 22 -2.78 -3.90 4.36
CA TYR A 22 -2.31 -2.58 4.78
C TYR A 22 -1.30 -2.00 3.77
N HIS A 23 -0.63 -2.88 3.02
CA HIS A 23 0.32 -2.54 1.98
C HIS A 23 -0.22 -2.91 0.58
N THR A 24 -1.26 -2.21 0.11
CA THR A 24 -1.65 -2.22 -1.31
C THR A 24 -0.88 -1.21 -2.15
N SER A 25 0.07 -0.48 -1.54
CA SER A 25 0.82 0.55 -2.22
C SER A 25 1.62 0.04 -3.41
N ILE A 26 1.62 0.83 -4.49
CA ILE A 26 2.36 0.57 -5.72
C ILE A 26 3.84 0.25 -5.39
N LEU A 27 4.34 -0.89 -5.90
CA LEU A 27 5.71 -1.41 -5.69
C LEU A 27 6.84 -0.53 -6.27
N SER A 28 6.52 0.64 -6.83
CA SER A 28 7.50 1.61 -7.31
C SER A 28 7.59 2.78 -6.33
N GLY A 29 8.81 3.22 -6.03
CA GLY A 29 9.03 4.35 -5.11
C GLY A 29 8.27 5.62 -5.52
N GLN A 30 8.21 5.93 -6.83
CA GLN A 30 7.46 7.10 -7.32
C GLN A 30 5.95 6.93 -7.12
N GLY A 31 5.38 5.77 -7.45
CA GLY A 31 3.95 5.51 -7.24
C GLY A 31 3.55 5.58 -5.77
N TRP A 32 4.41 5.12 -4.85
CA TRP A 32 4.20 5.26 -3.42
C TRP A 32 4.24 6.73 -2.96
N VAL A 33 5.17 7.55 -3.50
CA VAL A 33 5.20 8.99 -3.22
C VAL A 33 3.92 9.67 -3.73
N ASP A 34 3.46 9.32 -4.93
CA ASP A 34 2.24 9.88 -5.51
C ASP A 34 0.99 9.51 -4.71
N GLU A 35 0.90 8.28 -4.20
CA GLU A 35 -0.15 7.84 -3.28
C GLU A 35 -0.14 8.64 -1.97
N LEU A 36 1.03 8.87 -1.38
CA LEU A 36 1.14 9.67 -0.15
C LEU A 36 0.77 11.14 -0.37
N LEU A 37 1.11 11.71 -1.52
CA LEU A 37 0.80 13.11 -1.86
C LEU A 37 -0.68 13.34 -2.12
N ASN A 38 -1.33 12.42 -2.85
CA ASN A 38 -2.71 12.55 -3.29
C ASN A 38 -3.71 11.86 -2.35
N GLY A 39 -3.24 10.95 -1.50
CA GLY A 39 -4.05 10.22 -0.53
C GLY A 39 -4.37 11.03 0.73
N HIS A 40 -4.96 10.33 1.71
CA HIS A 40 -5.41 10.96 2.94
C HIS A 40 -4.21 11.50 3.75
N PRO A 41 -4.25 12.73 4.30
CA PRO A 41 -3.14 13.28 5.10
C PRO A 41 -2.74 12.42 6.30
N GLN A 42 -3.64 11.57 6.80
CA GLN A 42 -3.34 10.62 7.87
C GLN A 42 -2.50 9.43 7.39
N HIS A 43 -2.44 9.12 6.10
CA HIS A 43 -1.57 8.04 5.60
C HIS A 43 -0.10 8.38 5.82
N ILE A 44 0.34 9.61 5.49
CA ILE A 44 1.71 10.07 5.81
C ILE A 44 1.98 9.96 7.31
N ARG A 45 0.99 10.29 8.15
CA ARG A 45 1.15 10.17 9.61
C ARG A 45 1.17 8.72 10.08
N SER A 46 0.37 7.83 9.50
CA SER A 46 0.30 6.42 9.85
C SER A 46 1.57 5.68 9.43
N GLU A 47 2.03 5.91 8.20
CA GLU A 47 3.18 5.21 7.64
C GLU A 47 4.52 5.79 8.10
N LEU A 48 4.64 7.11 8.12
CA LEU A 48 5.93 7.79 8.32
C LEU A 48 6.00 8.50 9.67
N SER A 49 4.92 8.51 10.46
CA SER A 49 4.86 9.21 11.75
C SER A 49 5.19 10.71 11.68
N ILE A 50 5.08 11.31 10.50
CA ILE A 50 5.32 12.75 10.28
C ILE A 50 4.08 13.44 9.70
N HIS A 51 4.06 14.77 9.77
CA HIS A 51 3.01 15.57 9.14
C HIS A 51 3.29 15.76 7.63
N LYS A 52 2.22 15.89 6.84
CA LYS A 52 2.28 16.14 5.38
C LYS A 52 3.22 17.31 5.01
N HIS A 53 3.23 18.40 5.77
CA HIS A 53 4.11 19.54 5.48
C HIS A 53 5.60 19.23 5.67
N ILE A 54 5.97 18.35 6.60
CA ILE A 54 7.35 17.88 6.77
C ILE A 54 7.74 16.98 5.60
N PHE A 55 6.85 16.06 5.21
CA PHE A 55 7.05 15.22 4.04
C PHE A 55 7.29 16.04 2.75
N LEU A 56 6.47 17.09 2.52
CA LEU A 56 6.65 18.01 1.40
C LEU A 56 8.02 18.73 1.42
N ARG A 57 8.51 19.10 2.61
CA ARG A 57 9.85 19.69 2.74
C ARG A 57 10.96 18.68 2.40
N LEU A 58 10.82 17.42 2.80
CA LEU A 58 11.80 16.36 2.52
C LEU A 58 11.89 16.02 1.03
N ILE A 59 10.76 16.01 0.30
CA ILE A 59 10.82 15.76 -1.15
C ILE A 59 11.35 16.97 -1.92
N SER A 60 11.21 18.19 -1.39
CA SER A 60 11.73 19.40 -2.06
C SER A 60 13.25 19.55 -2.03
N ILE A 61 13.94 18.72 -1.24
CA ILE A 61 15.41 18.70 -1.11
C ILE A 61 16.07 17.54 -1.88
N LEU A 62 15.26 16.69 -2.52
CA LEU A 62 15.69 15.62 -3.43
C LEU A 62 15.75 16.17 -4.87
#